data_AF-A0A4P6V0M5-F1
#
_entry.id   AF-A0A4P6V0M5-F1
#
_cell.length_a   1.000
_cell.length_b   1.000
_cell.length_c   1.000
_cell.angle_alpha   90.00
_cell.angle_beta   90.00
_cell.angle_gamma   90.00
#
_symmetry.space_group_name_H-M   'P 1'
#
loop_
_entity.id
_entity.type
_entity.pdbx_description
1 polymer ?
#
loop_
_entity_poly.entity_id
_entity_poly.type
_entity_poly.pdbx_seq_one_letter_code
_entity_poly.pdbx_strand_id
1 'polypeptide(L)'
;MTYDHLDFTLEELQAAMRAAYDDLIAFITTPEFKALHREVLAQPPSERPAFVVSEVVDKDRLRERGIEVPEDILIQTSAFGDRRPTLFAVKKFLPEKFHRAWENVNWTFDNIYPDEEVSRDPQDAWRPPLPVVLQNAIIAEGGDLQSVPTEKGVNFSRFSSMEASADVD
;
A
#
# COMPACT_ATOMS: atom_id res chain seq x y z
N MET A 1 -14.80 -6.34 28.21
CA MET A 1 -14.21 -6.62 26.89
C MET A 1 -13.90 -5.28 26.24
N THR A 2 -12.96 -5.17 25.30
CA THR A 2 -12.45 -3.88 24.77
C THR A 2 -13.48 -3.04 23.97
N TYR A 3 -14.75 -3.46 23.92
CA TYR A 3 -15.81 -2.89 23.09
C TYR A 3 -17.05 -2.41 23.86
N ASP A 4 -17.06 -2.50 25.20
CA ASP A 4 -18.24 -2.21 26.04
C ASP A 4 -18.67 -0.71 26.02
N HIS A 5 -17.90 0.16 25.35
CA HIS A 5 -18.13 1.60 25.23
C HIS A 5 -18.40 2.06 23.80
N LEU A 6 -18.51 1.13 22.85
CA LEU A 6 -18.82 1.46 21.46
C LEU A 6 -20.33 1.53 21.23
N ASP A 7 -20.74 2.38 20.31
CA ASP A 7 -22.11 2.61 19.87
C ASP A 7 -22.58 1.61 18.79
N PHE A 8 -21.80 0.54 18.58
CA PHE A 8 -22.09 -0.54 17.64
C PHE A 8 -21.66 -1.90 18.20
N THR A 9 -22.27 -2.97 17.72
CA THR A 9 -21.90 -4.34 18.10
C THR A 9 -20.78 -4.90 17.23
N LEU A 10 -20.16 -5.98 17.71
CA LEU A 10 -19.15 -6.71 16.92
C LEU A 10 -19.75 -7.25 15.62
N GLU A 11 -20.99 -7.75 15.65
CA GLU A 11 -21.70 -8.26 14.48
C GLU A 11 -21.94 -7.17 13.44
N GLU A 12 -22.29 -5.94 13.86
CA GLU A 12 -22.44 -4.81 12.94
C GLU A 12 -21.11 -4.45 12.27
N LEU A 13 -20.01 -4.40 13.03
CA LEU A 13 -18.69 -4.13 12.48
C LEU A 13 -18.27 -5.21 11.49
N GLN A 14 -18.44 -6.49 11.85
CA GLN A 14 -18.12 -7.62 10.98
C GLN A 14 -18.93 -7.59 9.69
N ALA A 15 -20.22 -7.28 9.76
CA ALA A 15 -21.08 -7.16 8.58
C ALA A 15 -20.59 -6.02 7.65
N ALA A 16 -20.23 -4.86 8.23
CA ALA A 16 -19.69 -3.74 7.47
C ALA A 16 -18.35 -4.06 6.81
N MET A 17 -17.44 -4.74 7.52
CA MET A 17 -16.16 -5.19 6.97
C MET A 17 -16.35 -6.17 5.81
N ARG A 18 -17.25 -7.15 5.96
CA ARG A 18 -17.54 -8.13 4.89
C ARG A 18 -18.07 -7.44 3.64
N ALA A 19 -19.06 -6.56 3.78
CA ALA A 19 -19.60 -5.80 2.66
C ALA A 19 -18.52 -4.97 1.95
N ALA A 20 -17.66 -4.29 2.72
CA ALA A 20 -16.56 -3.53 2.14
C ALA A 20 -15.52 -4.42 1.43
N TYR A 21 -15.23 -5.62 1.96
CA TYR A 21 -14.37 -6.59 1.26
C TYR A 21 -15.02 -7.16 0.00
N ASP A 22 -16.33 -7.42 -0.01
CA ASP A 22 -17.05 -7.87 -1.20
C ASP A 22 -16.92 -6.84 -2.33
N ASP A 23 -17.06 -5.54 -2.02
CA ASP A 23 -16.86 -4.45 -2.98
C ASP A 23 -15.42 -4.38 -3.49
N LEU A 24 -14.43 -4.47 -2.59
CA LEU A 24 -13.02 -4.50 -2.96
C LEU A 24 -12.71 -5.68 -3.89
N ILE A 25 -13.18 -6.87 -3.54
CA ILE A 25 -12.98 -8.10 -4.31
C ILE A 25 -13.64 -7.97 -5.68
N ALA A 26 -14.89 -7.49 -5.75
CA ALA A 26 -15.58 -7.27 -7.01
C ALA A 26 -14.79 -6.34 -7.94
N PHE A 27 -14.24 -5.24 -7.41
CA PHE A 27 -13.43 -4.29 -8.17
C PHE A 27 -12.09 -4.89 -8.64
N ILE A 28 -11.28 -5.43 -7.72
CA ILE A 28 -9.92 -5.92 -8.07
C ILE A 28 -9.94 -7.21 -8.90
N THR A 29 -11.08 -7.89 -8.99
CA THR A 29 -11.24 -9.10 -9.78
C THR A 29 -11.84 -8.88 -11.17
N THR A 30 -12.09 -7.63 -11.57
CA THR A 30 -12.45 -7.28 -12.94
C THR A 30 -11.38 -7.72 -13.94
N PRO A 31 -11.75 -8.05 -15.20
CA PRO A 31 -10.79 -8.41 -16.23
C PRO A 31 -9.70 -7.36 -16.47
N GLU A 32 -10.07 -6.08 -16.46
CA GLU A 32 -9.22 -4.93 -16.73
C GLU A 32 -8.21 -4.73 -15.59
N PHE A 33 -8.67 -4.78 -14.33
CA PHE A 33 -7.77 -4.69 -13.18
C PHE A 33 -6.80 -5.88 -13.12
N LYS A 34 -7.28 -7.10 -13.42
CA LYS A 34 -6.42 -8.28 -13.53
C LYS A 34 -5.38 -8.13 -14.64
N ALA A 35 -5.73 -7.50 -15.76
CA ALA A 35 -4.80 -7.23 -16.85
C ALA A 35 -3.72 -6.23 -16.41
N LEU A 36 -4.12 -5.10 -15.80
CA LEU A 36 -3.18 -4.13 -15.22
C LEU A 36 -2.24 -4.77 -14.19
N HIS A 37 -2.76 -5.60 -13.30
CA HIS A 37 -1.93 -6.29 -12.32
C HIS A 37 -0.92 -7.26 -12.97
N ARG A 38 -1.28 -7.93 -14.06
CA ARG A 38 -0.32 -8.72 -14.83
C ARG A 38 0.77 -7.86 -15.46
N GLU A 39 0.45 -6.66 -15.93
CA GLU A 39 1.44 -5.71 -16.45
C GLU A 39 2.40 -5.24 -15.35
N VAL A 40 1.89 -4.96 -14.14
CA VAL A 40 2.73 -4.66 -12.97
C VAL A 40 3.71 -5.81 -12.73
N LEU A 41 3.22 -7.06 -12.69
CA LEU A 41 4.08 -8.22 -12.45
C LEU A 41 5.04 -8.53 -13.60
N ALA A 42 4.73 -8.10 -14.82
CA ALA A 42 5.61 -8.21 -15.97
C ALA A 42 6.79 -7.23 -15.91
N GLN A 43 6.70 -6.14 -15.14
CA GLN A 43 7.84 -5.27 -14.90
C GLN A 43 8.90 -5.97 -14.04
N PRO A 44 10.19 -5.67 -14.26
CA PRO A 44 11.25 -6.01 -13.32
C PRO A 44 10.89 -5.58 -11.89
N PRO A 45 11.17 -6.37 -10.84
CA PRO A 45 10.78 -6.04 -9.46
C PRO A 45 11.18 -4.64 -8.99
N SER A 46 12.34 -4.14 -9.44
CA SER A 46 12.85 -2.78 -9.17
C SER A 46 12.07 -1.67 -9.89
N GLU A 47 11.45 -1.95 -11.03
CA GLU A 47 10.72 -0.96 -11.83
C GLU A 47 9.24 -0.84 -11.41
N ARG A 48 8.72 -1.83 -10.69
CA ARG A 48 7.32 -1.87 -10.23
C ARG A 48 6.88 -0.66 -9.42
N PRO A 49 7.67 -0.11 -8.47
CA PRO A 49 7.24 1.08 -7.72
C PRO A 49 6.98 2.28 -8.62
N ALA A 50 7.85 2.53 -9.61
CA ALA A 50 7.68 3.61 -10.56
C ALA A 50 6.44 3.40 -11.44
N PHE A 51 6.28 2.19 -11.98
CA PHE A 51 5.09 1.82 -12.76
C PHE A 51 3.79 1.98 -11.96
N VAL A 52 3.78 1.58 -10.69
CA VAL A 52 2.60 1.70 -9.82
C VAL A 52 2.22 3.17 -9.61
N VAL A 53 3.20 4.03 -9.35
CA VAL A 53 2.95 5.47 -9.19
C VAL A 53 2.38 6.08 -10.47
N SER A 54 2.95 5.74 -11.63
CA SER A 54 2.56 6.35 -12.91
C SER A 54 1.29 5.75 -13.52
N GLU A 55 1.02 4.45 -13.36
CA GLU A 55 -0.04 3.74 -14.10
C GLU A 55 -1.18 3.20 -13.21
N VAL A 56 -0.94 3.01 -11.91
CA VAL A 56 -1.91 2.34 -11.01
C VAL A 56 -2.56 3.31 -10.02
N VAL A 57 -1.82 4.29 -9.52
CA VAL A 57 -2.37 5.29 -8.58
C VAL A 57 -3.03 6.46 -9.31
N ASP A 58 -2.63 6.73 -10.55
CA ASP A 58 -3.21 7.79 -11.38
C ASP A 58 -4.59 7.38 -11.92
N LYS A 59 -5.64 8.07 -11.44
CA LYS A 59 -7.03 7.80 -11.85
C LYS A 59 -7.28 8.03 -13.33
N ASP A 60 -6.60 8.98 -13.96
CA ASP A 60 -6.81 9.25 -15.38
C ASP A 60 -6.20 8.14 -16.23
N ARG A 61 -5.04 7.61 -15.84
CA ARG A 61 -4.43 6.41 -16.47
C ARG A 61 -5.28 5.16 -16.32
N LEU A 62 -5.88 4.95 -15.16
CA LEU A 62 -6.84 3.86 -14.96
C LEU A 62 -8.05 3.99 -15.90
N ARG A 63 -8.60 5.21 -16.03
CA ARG A 63 -9.72 5.48 -16.93
C ARG A 63 -9.38 5.23 -18.40
N GLU A 64 -8.18 5.63 -18.84
CA GLU A 64 -7.67 5.34 -20.19
C GLU A 64 -7.64 3.83 -20.50
N ARG A 65 -7.50 3.00 -19.46
CA ARG A 65 -7.48 1.53 -19.53
C ARG A 65 -8.86 0.89 -19.31
N GLY A 66 -9.92 1.69 -19.21
CA GLY A 66 -11.28 1.22 -18.92
C GLY A 66 -11.51 0.77 -17.48
N ILE A 67 -10.61 1.13 -16.55
CA ILE A 67 -10.75 0.83 -15.13
C ILE A 67 -11.39 2.02 -14.44
N GLU A 68 -12.69 1.94 -14.21
CA GLU A 68 -13.43 2.93 -13.42
C GLU A 68 -13.31 2.59 -11.93
N VAL A 69 -12.59 3.42 -11.18
CA VAL A 69 -12.47 3.26 -9.72
C VAL A 69 -13.75 3.79 -9.06
N PRO A 70 -14.48 2.96 -8.28
CA PRO A 70 -15.64 3.43 -7.53
C PRO A 70 -15.29 4.61 -6.61
N GLU A 71 -16.23 5.55 -6.42
CA GLU A 71 -15.99 6.79 -5.67
C GLU A 71 -15.53 6.53 -4.22
N ASP A 72 -15.96 5.42 -3.63
CA ASP A 72 -15.65 5.01 -2.27
C ASP A 72 -14.44 4.06 -2.16
N ILE A 73 -13.74 3.82 -3.27
CA ILE A 73 -12.48 3.06 -3.32
C ILE A 73 -11.32 4.02 -3.59
N LEU A 74 -10.24 3.86 -2.82
CA LEU A 74 -9.00 4.59 -2.98
C LEU A 74 -7.85 3.63 -3.25
N ILE A 75 -7.06 3.91 -4.28
CA ILE A 75 -5.83 3.21 -4.61
C ILE A 75 -4.66 4.11 -4.22
N GLN A 76 -3.71 3.59 -3.46
CA GLN A 76 -2.53 4.35 -3.02
C GLN A 76 -1.34 3.42 -2.81
N THR A 77 -0.13 3.94 -2.90
CA THR A 77 1.08 3.24 -2.43
C THR A 77 1.02 3.02 -0.92
N SER A 78 1.56 1.91 -0.44
CA SER A 78 1.55 1.53 0.99
C SER A 78 2.95 1.19 1.50
N ALA A 79 3.12 1.19 2.82
CA ALA A 79 4.30 0.67 3.52
C ALA A 79 3.85 0.09 4.87
N PHE A 80 4.43 -1.03 5.28
CA PHE A 80 4.06 -1.72 6.53
C PHE A 80 5.22 -1.74 7.53
N GLY A 81 4.87 -1.88 8.80
CA GLY A 81 5.81 -1.98 9.91
C GLY A 81 6.76 -3.16 9.71
N ASP A 82 6.25 -4.32 9.32
CA ASP A 82 7.01 -5.55 9.06
C ASP A 82 8.01 -5.45 7.88
N ARG A 83 8.04 -4.33 7.13
CA ARG A 83 8.93 -4.08 5.99
C ARG A 83 8.77 -5.07 4.83
N ARG A 84 7.65 -5.78 4.71
CA ARG A 84 7.36 -6.51 3.47
C ARG A 84 7.27 -5.50 2.31
N PRO A 85 7.80 -5.81 1.11
CA PRO A 85 7.92 -4.85 0.02
C PRO A 85 6.58 -4.60 -0.65
N THR A 86 5.72 -3.78 -0.05
CA THR A 86 4.38 -3.52 -0.60
C THR A 86 4.42 -2.53 -1.75
N LEU A 87 3.64 -2.78 -2.80
CA LEU A 87 3.56 -1.89 -3.95
C LEU A 87 2.43 -0.87 -3.78
N PHE A 88 1.20 -1.35 -3.61
CA PHE A 88 0.04 -0.50 -3.41
C PHE A 88 -1.06 -1.24 -2.64
N ALA A 89 -2.01 -0.48 -2.13
CA ALA A 89 -3.22 -0.99 -1.50
C ALA A 89 -4.45 -0.36 -2.15
N VAL A 90 -5.49 -1.18 -2.28
CA VAL A 90 -6.84 -0.75 -2.65
C VAL A 90 -7.66 -0.78 -1.37
N LYS A 91 -8.17 0.38 -0.94
CA LYS A 91 -8.83 0.55 0.35
C LYS A 91 -10.24 1.11 0.20
N LYS A 92 -11.08 0.75 1.16
CA LYS A 92 -12.44 1.26 1.31
C LYS A 92 -12.67 1.64 2.77
N PHE A 93 -13.13 2.87 2.98
CA PHE A 93 -13.48 3.35 4.32
C PHE A 93 -14.78 2.68 4.78
N LEU A 94 -14.81 2.27 6.05
CA LEU A 94 -16.04 1.81 6.68
C LEU A 94 -16.97 3.01 6.95
N PRO A 95 -18.26 2.81 7.23
CA PRO A 95 -19.12 3.88 7.73
C PRO A 95 -18.52 4.54 8.98
N GLU A 96 -18.66 5.86 9.09
CA GLU A 96 -18.02 6.70 10.12
C GLU A 96 -18.26 6.19 11.55
N LYS A 97 -19.43 5.60 11.82
CA LYS A 97 -19.75 5.01 13.12
C LYS A 97 -18.71 4.00 13.61
N PHE A 98 -18.01 3.33 12.70
CA PHE A 98 -17.00 2.32 13.03
C PHE A 98 -15.58 2.87 13.22
N HIS A 99 -15.30 4.11 12.81
CA HIS A 99 -13.93 4.64 12.70
C HIS A 99 -13.15 4.68 14.01
N ARG A 100 -13.85 4.71 15.15
CA ARG A 100 -13.24 4.66 16.49
C ARG A 100 -12.57 3.31 16.80
N ALA A 101 -12.97 2.25 16.11
CA ALA A 101 -12.36 0.92 16.23
C ALA A 101 -11.63 0.51 14.95
N TRP A 102 -12.22 0.77 13.79
CA TRP A 102 -11.69 0.38 12.50
C TRP A 102 -12.14 1.37 11.42
N GLU A 103 -11.18 2.10 10.86
CA GLU A 103 -11.47 3.17 9.90
C GLU A 103 -11.72 2.64 8.48
N ASN A 104 -10.92 1.66 8.05
CA ASN A 104 -10.94 1.16 6.68
C ASN A 104 -10.54 -0.32 6.62
N VAL A 105 -10.95 -0.97 5.54
CA VAL A 105 -10.38 -2.25 5.10
C VAL A 105 -9.57 -2.03 3.83
N ASN A 106 -8.55 -2.84 3.64
CA ASN A 106 -7.70 -2.76 2.45
C ASN A 106 -7.31 -4.15 1.95
N TRP A 107 -7.05 -4.20 0.64
CA TRP A 107 -6.37 -5.29 -0.03
C TRP A 107 -5.01 -4.78 -0.51
N THR A 108 -3.94 -5.39 -0.02
CA THR A 108 -2.57 -4.96 -0.33
C THR A 108 -1.99 -5.87 -1.42
N PHE A 109 -1.26 -5.26 -2.35
CA PHE A 109 -0.51 -5.92 -3.41
C PHE A 109 0.97 -5.75 -3.14
N ASP A 110 1.64 -6.87 -2.92
CA ASP A 110 3.05 -6.89 -2.57
C ASP A 110 3.94 -7.09 -3.81
N ASN A 111 5.19 -6.70 -3.68
CA ASN A 111 6.24 -7.10 -4.61
C ASN A 111 6.59 -8.57 -4.37
N ILE A 112 7.46 -9.15 -5.19
CA ILE A 112 7.97 -10.51 -4.93
C ILE A 112 8.95 -10.46 -3.76
N TYR A 113 8.75 -11.34 -2.79
CA TYR A 113 9.67 -11.59 -1.69
C TYR A 113 9.57 -13.06 -1.23
N PRO A 114 10.64 -13.65 -0.70
CA PRO A 114 10.57 -14.92 0.03
C PRO A 114 9.91 -14.68 1.40
N ASP A 115 8.87 -15.45 1.72
CA ASP A 115 8.07 -15.24 2.94
C ASP A 115 8.92 -15.39 4.22
N GLU A 116 9.94 -16.25 4.16
CA GLU A 116 10.93 -16.47 5.21
C GLU A 116 11.85 -15.25 5.50
N GLU A 117 11.95 -14.28 4.57
CA GLU A 117 12.76 -13.06 4.75
C GLU A 117 11.99 -11.95 5.49
N VAL A 118 10.67 -12.10 5.67
CA VAL A 118 9.86 -11.17 6.46
C VAL A 118 9.86 -11.60 7.92
N SER A 119 10.31 -10.71 8.80
CA SER A 119 10.30 -10.98 10.23
C SER A 119 8.88 -11.23 10.74
N ARG A 120 8.73 -12.33 11.49
CA ARG A 120 7.50 -12.66 12.23
C ARG A 120 7.62 -12.33 13.71
N ASP A 121 8.71 -11.66 14.11
CA ASP A 121 8.84 -11.18 15.49
C ASP A 121 7.72 -10.15 15.76
N PRO A 122 6.90 -10.35 16.82
CA PRO A 122 5.89 -9.37 17.19
C PRO A 122 6.46 -7.95 17.35
N GLN A 123 7.70 -7.79 17.79
CA GLN A 123 8.34 -6.47 17.93
C GLN A 123 8.53 -5.76 16.58
N ASP A 124 8.82 -6.53 15.52
CA ASP A 124 8.96 -6.00 14.17
C ASP A 124 7.60 -5.71 13.50
N ALA A 125 6.54 -6.43 13.89
CA ALA A 125 5.19 -6.15 13.42
C ALA A 125 4.64 -4.78 13.90
N TRP A 126 5.14 -4.28 15.03
CA TRP A 126 4.70 -3.01 15.64
C TRP A 126 5.62 -1.82 15.39
N ARG A 127 6.69 -1.98 14.60
CA ARG A 127 7.57 -0.84 14.29
C ARG A 127 6.90 0.13 13.31
N PRO A 128 7.24 1.44 13.35
CA PRO A 128 6.72 2.39 12.39
C PRO A 128 7.07 1.99 10.94
N PRO A 129 6.12 2.06 9.99
CA PRO A 129 6.42 1.83 8.59
C PRO A 129 7.45 2.84 8.07
N LEU A 130 8.19 2.46 7.01
CA LEU A 130 9.05 3.42 6.33
C LEU A 130 8.16 4.49 5.67
N PRO A 131 8.67 5.72 5.49
CA PRO A 131 8.11 6.62 4.51
C PRO A 131 8.00 5.90 3.16
N VAL A 132 6.83 5.96 2.53
CA VAL A 132 6.55 5.22 1.28
C VAL A 132 7.56 5.56 0.17
N VAL A 133 7.95 6.83 0.07
CA VAL A 133 8.98 7.29 -0.89
C VAL A 133 10.31 6.57 -0.68
N LEU A 134 10.73 6.40 0.57
CA LEU A 134 11.97 5.71 0.91
C LEU A 134 11.88 4.21 0.61
N GLN A 135 10.77 3.56 0.95
CA GLN A 135 10.55 2.15 0.62
C GLN A 135 10.62 1.94 -0.90
N ASN A 136 9.93 2.78 -1.67
CA ASN A 136 9.92 2.69 -3.13
C ASN A 136 11.33 2.88 -3.72
N ALA A 137 12.12 3.81 -3.18
CA ALA A 137 13.51 4.01 -3.59
C ALA A 137 14.39 2.79 -3.32
N ILE A 138 14.30 2.20 -2.12
CA ILE A 138 15.08 1.01 -1.77
C ILE A 138 14.68 -0.19 -2.64
N ILE A 139 13.38 -0.39 -2.88
CA ILE A 139 12.91 -1.44 -3.81
C ILE A 139 13.46 -1.20 -5.21
N ALA A 140 13.47 0.05 -5.68
CA ALA A 140 13.98 0.40 -7.01
C ALA A 140 15.49 0.14 -7.16
N GLU A 141 16.25 0.25 -6.07
CA GLU A 141 17.67 -0.11 -6.02
C GLU A 141 17.91 -1.62 -5.80
N GLY A 142 16.85 -2.42 -5.60
CA GLY A 142 16.95 -3.84 -5.25
C GLY A 142 17.52 -4.09 -3.85
N GLY A 143 17.39 -3.11 -2.96
CA GLY A 143 17.92 -3.16 -1.60
C GLY A 143 17.02 -3.93 -0.63
N ASP A 144 17.61 -4.32 0.51
CA ASP A 144 16.92 -5.01 1.59
C ASP A 144 16.24 -4.04 2.57
N LEU A 145 14.90 -4.09 2.62
CA LEU A 145 14.09 -3.27 3.52
C LEU A 145 14.27 -3.62 5.00
N GLN A 146 14.65 -4.85 5.33
CA GLN A 146 14.88 -5.30 6.71
C GLN A 146 16.17 -4.69 7.30
N SER A 147 17.14 -4.37 6.45
CA SER A 147 18.42 -3.77 6.85
C SER A 147 18.30 -2.31 7.31
N VAL A 148 17.15 -1.64 7.07
CA VAL A 148 16.96 -0.23 7.39
C VAL A 148 16.78 -0.01 8.90
N PRO A 149 17.64 0.78 9.56
CA PRO A 149 17.54 1.01 11.00
C PRO A 149 16.19 1.57 11.45
N THR A 150 15.68 1.07 12.57
CA THR A 150 14.41 1.50 13.18
C THR A 150 14.52 2.85 13.91
N GLU A 151 15.74 3.27 14.27
CA GLU A 151 15.96 4.47 15.07
C GLU A 151 15.87 5.76 14.24
N LYS A 152 14.78 6.49 14.47
CA LYS A 152 14.60 7.94 14.26
C LYS A 152 15.21 8.53 12.98
N GLY A 153 14.36 8.66 11.98
CA GLY A 153 14.47 9.73 10.99
C GLY A 153 15.61 9.53 10.02
N VAL A 154 15.29 8.91 8.88
CA VAL A 154 16.10 9.09 7.68
C VAL A 154 16.17 10.59 7.41
N ASN A 155 17.35 11.16 7.61
CA ASN A 155 17.62 12.57 7.37
C ASN A 155 17.61 12.81 5.85
N PHE A 156 16.48 13.31 5.34
CA PHE A 156 16.20 13.52 3.92
C PHE A 156 17.18 14.47 3.20
N SER A 157 18.04 15.18 3.94
CA SER A 157 19.11 16.01 3.34
C SER A 157 20.12 15.21 2.51
N ARG A 158 20.24 13.89 2.69
CA ARG A 158 21.13 13.04 1.88
C ARG A 158 20.55 12.54 0.55
N PHE A 159 19.22 12.55 0.38
CA PHE A 159 18.57 12.07 -0.85
C PHE A 159 18.08 13.22 -1.75
N SER A 160 18.04 14.46 -1.23
CA SER A 160 17.66 15.64 -2.02
C SER A 160 18.79 16.18 -2.93
N SER A 161 19.99 15.61 -2.88
CA SER A 161 21.16 16.09 -3.64
C SER A 161 21.35 15.43 -5.01
N MET A 162 20.44 14.57 -5.47
CA MET A 162 20.52 13.98 -6.82
C MET A 162 19.69 14.72 -7.88
N GLU A 163 18.89 15.73 -7.51
CA GLU A 163 18.13 16.56 -8.48
C GLU A 163 18.76 17.92 -8.79
N ALA A 164 19.94 18.26 -8.23
CA ALA A 164 20.54 19.59 -8.36
C ALA A 164 21.90 19.61 -9.09
N SER A 165 22.13 18.73 -10.07
CA SER A 165 23.30 18.82 -10.96
C SER A 165 22.99 18.70 -12.45
N ALA A 166 21.76 19.01 -12.86
CA ALA A 166 21.48 19.39 -14.24
C ALA A 166 21.24 20.91 -14.26
N ASP A 167 21.95 21.60 -15.15
CA ASP A 167 21.86 23.04 -15.47
C ASP A 167 22.66 24.01 -14.57
N VAL A 168 23.98 24.08 -14.81
CA VAL A 168 24.66 25.34 -15.15
C VAL A 168 25.83 25.04 -16.09
N ASP A 169 25.63 25.28 -17.39
CA ASP A 169 26.59 25.96 -18.29
C ASP A 169 25.81 26.55 -19.48
#